data_AF-A0A1M6JN70-F1
#
_entry.id   AF-A0A1M6JN70-F1
#
_cell.length_a   1.000
_cell.length_b   1.000
_cell.length_c   1.000
_cell.angle_alpha   90.00
_cell.angle_beta   90.00
_cell.angle_gamma   90.00
#
_symmetry.space_group_name_H-M   'P 1'
#
loop_
_entity.id
_entity.type
_entity.pdbx_description
1 polymer ?
#
loop_
_entity_poly.entity_id
_entity_poly.type
_entity_poly.pdbx_seq_one_letter_code
_entity_poly.pdbx_strand_id
1 'polypeptide(L)'
;MFYKLENDDYKTVKELFKKLDNNLQIESILERHNGLVFVDNVKKPLTACIYDCQHNFYIAGNVDNKEFNEALKEHMLHNILIMTYQMVI
;
A
#
# COMPACT_ATOMS: atom_id res chain seq x y z
N MET A 1 -1.36 10.60 -8.88
CA MET A 1 -1.00 9.44 -9.69
C MET A 1 -0.99 8.20 -8.80
N PHE A 2 -0.99 6.98 -9.34
CA PHE A 2 -1.07 5.74 -8.57
C PHE A 2 -0.18 4.65 -9.19
N TYR A 3 0.81 4.18 -8.45
CA TYR A 3 1.79 3.21 -8.92
C TYR A 3 1.92 2.06 -7.92
N LYS A 4 1.95 0.83 -8.41
CA LYS A 4 2.42 -0.32 -7.65
C LYS A 4 3.94 -0.35 -7.73
N LEU A 5 4.63 -0.45 -6.59
CA LEU A 5 6.07 -0.66 -6.56
C LEU A 5 6.41 -2.12 -6.85
N GLU A 6 7.58 -2.34 -7.45
CA GLU A 6 8.21 -3.65 -7.50
C GLU A 6 8.94 -3.91 -6.17
N ASN A 7 9.07 -5.18 -5.77
CA ASN A 7 9.58 -5.57 -4.45
C ASN A 7 10.98 -4.98 -4.13
N ASP A 8 11.80 -4.74 -5.15
CA ASP A 8 13.13 -4.17 -4.95
C ASP A 8 13.11 -2.71 -4.47
N ASP A 9 12.01 -1.98 -4.71
CA ASP A 9 11.89 -0.54 -4.45
C ASP A 9 11.13 -0.20 -3.16
N TYR A 10 10.67 -1.20 -2.40
CA TYR A 10 9.86 -0.98 -1.19
C TYR A 10 10.57 -0.14 -0.12
N LYS A 11 11.91 -0.14 -0.10
CA LYS A 11 12.70 0.71 0.82
C LYS A 11 12.43 2.21 0.64
N THR A 12 11.96 2.65 -0.52
CA THR A 12 11.66 4.06 -0.81
C THR A 12 10.54 4.64 0.05
N VAL A 13 9.65 3.80 0.58
CA VAL A 13 8.53 4.26 1.43
C VAL A 13 8.80 4.13 2.93
N LYS A 14 9.94 3.54 3.34
CA LYS A 14 10.22 3.23 4.76
C LYS A 14 10.07 4.44 5.67
N GLU A 15 10.58 5.60 5.26
CA GLU A 15 10.49 6.83 6.05
C GLU A 15 9.06 7.33 6.27
N LEU A 16 8.12 7.03 5.36
CA LEU A 16 6.71 7.38 5.54
C LEU A 16 6.08 6.58 6.69
N PHE A 17 6.56 5.36 6.93
CA PHE A 17 6.06 4.45 7.95
C PHE A 17 6.87 4.45 9.25
N LYS A 18 7.84 5.36 9.41
CA LYS A 18 8.74 5.41 10.57
C LYS A 18 8.04 5.41 11.93
N LYS A 19 6.85 6.03 12.01
CA LYS A 19 6.04 6.05 13.24
C LYS A 19 5.47 4.67 13.62
N LEU A 20 5.53 3.71 12.71
CA LEU A 20 5.08 2.34 12.83
C LEU A 20 6.25 1.35 12.69
N ASP A 21 7.50 1.78 12.93
CA ASP A 21 8.70 0.94 12.78
C ASP A 21 8.63 -0.37 13.60
N ASN A 22 7.86 -0.43 14.69
CA ASN A 22 7.68 -1.67 15.47
C ASN A 22 6.53 -2.57 14.97
N ASN A 23 5.96 -2.29 13.81
CA ASN A 23 4.94 -3.13 13.20
C ASN A 23 5.61 -4.21 12.34
N LEU A 24 5.78 -5.40 12.91
CA LEU A 24 6.40 -6.56 12.26
C LEU A 24 5.79 -6.92 10.91
N GLN A 25 4.50 -6.65 10.71
CA GLN A 25 3.84 -6.92 9.44
C GLN A 25 4.27 -5.94 8.34
N ILE A 26 4.35 -4.64 8.67
CA ILE A 26 4.89 -3.62 7.76
C ILE A 26 6.36 -3.93 7.46
N GLU A 27 7.17 -4.22 8.49
CA GLU A 27 8.58 -4.56 8.30
C GLU A 27 8.75 -5.78 7.38
N SER A 28 7.97 -6.84 7.61
CA SER A 28 8.00 -8.04 6.77
C SER A 28 7.70 -7.71 5.31
N ILE A 29 6.65 -6.93 5.02
CA ILE A 29 6.31 -6.56 3.65
C ILE A 29 7.44 -5.74 3.01
N LEU A 30 8.00 -4.76 3.73
CA LEU A 30 9.11 -3.93 3.22
C LEU A 30 10.41 -4.71 3.00
N GLU A 31 10.61 -5.82 3.70
CA GLU A 31 11.69 -6.79 3.49
C GLU A 31 11.35 -7.87 2.43
N ARG A 32 10.39 -7.57 1.54
CA ARG A 32 10.04 -8.37 0.34
C ARG A 32 9.24 -9.64 0.62
N HIS A 33 8.52 -9.69 1.74
CA HIS A 33 7.52 -10.72 1.96
C HIS A 33 6.18 -10.38 1.28
N ASN A 34 5.20 -11.28 1.41
CA ASN A 34 3.90 -11.14 0.76
C ASN A 34 3.20 -9.83 1.15
N GLY A 35 3.01 -8.97 0.15
CA GLY A 35 2.29 -7.71 0.28
C GLY A 35 2.46 -6.86 -0.97
N LEU A 36 1.56 -5.88 -1.13
CA LEU A 36 1.61 -4.90 -2.21
C LEU A 36 1.89 -3.52 -1.63
N VAL A 37 2.78 -2.77 -2.26
CA VAL A 37 3.03 -1.37 -1.92
C VAL A 37 2.61 -0.49 -3.09
N PHE A 38 1.77 0.50 -2.80
CA PHE A 38 1.29 1.50 -3.75
C PHE A 38 1.75 2.88 -3.33
N VAL A 39 2.12 3.72 -4.29
CA VAL A 39 2.64 5.08 -4.07
C VAL A 39 2.09 6.08 -5.08
N ASP A 40 2.14 7.35 -4.73
CA ASP A 40 1.83 8.46 -5.62
C ASP A 40 2.97 8.80 -6.59
N ASN A 41 4.22 8.50 -6.22
CA ASN A 41 5.41 8.69 -7.04
C ASN A 41 6.48 7.65 -6.73
N VAL A 42 7.02 6.99 -7.76
CA VAL A 42 8.02 5.92 -7.62
C VAL A 42 9.37 6.43 -7.09
N LYS A 43 9.79 7.63 -7.49
CA LYS A 43 11.12 8.18 -7.13
C LYS A 43 11.13 8.88 -5.78
N LYS A 44 10.05 9.60 -5.46
CA LYS A 44 9.92 10.37 -4.22
C LYS A 44 8.48 10.30 -3.73
N PRO A 45 8.09 9.17 -3.11
CA PRO A 45 6.73 8.98 -2.62
C PRO A 45 6.44 9.98 -1.50
N LEU A 46 5.30 10.66 -1.60
CA LEU A 46 4.76 11.51 -0.53
C LEU A 46 3.54 10.86 0.13
N THR A 47 2.95 9.87 -0.53
CA THR A 47 1.79 9.10 -0.07
C THR A 47 2.01 7.64 -0.42
N ALA A 48 1.74 6.74 0.52
CA ALA A 48 1.90 5.31 0.32
C ALA A 48 0.79 4.50 0.99
N CYS A 49 0.45 3.36 0.38
CA CYS A 49 -0.43 2.34 0.92
C CYS A 49 0.25 0.98 0.85
N ILE A 50 0.33 0.28 1.99
CA ILE A 50 0.76 -1.12 2.08
C ILE A 50 -0.49 -1.97 2.28
N TYR A 51 -0.64 -3.01 1.46
CA TYR A 51 -1.68 -4.02 1.58
C TYR A 51 -1.03 -5.37 1.85
N ASP A 52 -1.47 -6.10 2.86
CA ASP A 52 -0.93 -7.40 3.25
C ASP A 52 -1.40 -8.57 2.39
N CYS A 53 -2.13 -8.31 1.31
CA CYS A 53 -2.79 -9.32 0.47
C CYS A 53 -3.87 -10.15 1.21
N GLN A 54 -4.29 -9.73 2.41
CA GLN A 54 -5.34 -10.37 3.19
C GLN A 54 -6.44 -9.37 3.55
N HIS A 55 -6.20 -8.55 4.57
CA HIS A 55 -7.22 -7.70 5.19
C HIS A 55 -6.71 -6.34 5.65
N ASN A 56 -5.41 -6.17 5.81
CA ASN A 56 -4.85 -4.96 6.43
C ASN A 56 -4.31 -4.00 5.37
N PHE A 57 -4.71 -2.74 5.53
CA PHE A 57 -4.17 -1.61 4.79
C PHE A 57 -3.49 -0.65 5.75
N TYR A 58 -2.24 -0.29 5.44
CA TYR A 58 -1.48 0.72 6.17
C TYR A 58 -1.23 1.89 5.24
N ILE A 59 -1.71 3.08 5.61
CA ILE A 59 -1.61 4.29 4.79
C ILE A 59 -0.76 5.32 5.53
N ALA A 60 0.18 5.95 4.82
CA ALA A 60 1.05 6.96 5.39
C ALA A 60 1.38 8.08 4.38
N GLY A 61 1.78 9.24 4.91
CA GLY A 61 2.19 10.40 4.11
C GLY A 61 1.12 11.49 4.00
N ASN A 62 0.99 12.09 2.82
CA ASN A 62 0.10 13.23 2.57
C ASN A 62 -1.38 12.81 2.48
N VAL A 63 -2.16 13.17 3.50
CA VAL A 63 -3.60 12.85 3.58
C VAL A 63 -4.45 13.58 2.54
N ASP A 64 -3.98 14.73 2.04
CA ASP A 64 -4.73 15.58 1.11
C ASP A 64 -4.50 15.22 -0.36
N ASN A 65 -3.80 14.12 -0.65
CA ASN A 65 -3.55 13.65 -2.02
C ASN A 65 -4.80 13.01 -2.64
N LYS A 66 -5.76 13.86 -3.06
CA LYS A 66 -7.04 13.43 -3.64
C LYS A 66 -6.88 12.45 -4.80
N GLU A 67 -5.94 12.71 -5.70
CA GLU A 67 -5.73 11.87 -6.88
C GLU A 67 -5.29 10.44 -6.49
N PHE A 68 -4.37 10.31 -5.53
CA PHE A 68 -3.98 8.98 -5.02
C PHE A 68 -5.13 8.30 -4.26
N ASN A 69 -5.84 9.06 -3.41
CA ASN A 69 -6.93 8.52 -2.61
C ASN A 69 -8.10 8.01 -3.45
N GLU A 70 -8.45 8.73 -4.52
CA GLU A 70 -9.47 8.31 -5.49
C GLU A 70 -9.04 7.04 -6.24
N ALA A 71 -7.80 7.00 -6.73
CA ALA A 71 -7.26 5.82 -7.40
C ALA A 71 -7.17 4.59 -6.47
N LEU A 72 -6.76 4.78 -5.22
CA LEU A 72 -6.74 3.70 -4.21
C LEU A 72 -8.14 3.16 -3.94
N LYS A 73 -9.13 4.05 -3.79
CA LYS A 73 -10.54 3.67 -3.59
C LYS A 73 -11.05 2.83 -4.76
N GLU A 74 -10.80 3.26 -6.00
CA GLU A 74 -11.18 2.50 -7.19
C GLU A 74 -10.49 1.13 -7.25
N HIS A 75 -9.19 1.09 -6.92
CA HIS A 75 -8.43 -0.15 -6.89
C HIS A 75 -9.01 -1.15 -5.86
N MET A 76 -9.34 -0.69 -4.66
CA MET A 76 -9.94 -1.51 -3.60
C MET A 76 -11.30 -2.08 -3.99
N LEU A 77 -12.17 -1.24 -4.57
CA LEU A 77 -13.52 -1.63 -4.98
C LEU A 77 -13.49 -2.69 -6.08
N HIS A 78 -12.61 -2.55 -7.07
CA HIS A 78 -12.59 -3.45 -8.23
C HIS A 78 -11.78 -4.73 -8.02
N ASN A 79 -10.67 -4.68 -7.29
CA ASN A 79 -9.71 -5.79 -7.28
C ASN A 79 -9.66 -6.53 -5.95
N ILE A 80 -10.07 -5.91 -4.85
CA ILE A 80 -9.90 -6.51 -3.51
C ILE A 80 -11.25 -6.96 -2.96
N LEU A 81 -12.25 -6.06 -2.94
CA LEU A 81 -13.55 -6.38 -2.36
C LEU A 81 -14.31 -7.43 -3.17
N ILE A 82 -14.30 -7.36 -4.50
CA ILE A 82 -15.00 -8.34 -5.35
C ILE A 82 -14.42 -9.75 -5.19
N MET A 83 -13.11 -9.90 -5.02
CA MET A 83 -12.46 -11.20 -4.82
C MET A 83 -12.82 -11.83 -3.47
N THR A 84 -12.90 -11.03 -2.39
CA THR A 84 -13.38 -11.52 -1.09
C THR A 84 -14.82 -12.02 -1.12
N TYR A 85 -15.71 -11.44 -1.93
CA TYR A 85 -17.08 -11.92 -2.06
C TYR A 85 -17.21 -13.18 -2.92
N GLN A 86 -16.33 -13.40 -3.91
CA GLN A 86 -16.35 -14.61 -4.73
C GLN A 86 -15.80 -15.87 -4.04
N MET A 87 -14.99 -15.72 -2.99
CA MET A 87 -14.47 -16.86 -2.21
C MET A 87 -15.41 -17.35 -1.09
N VAL A 88 -16.56 -16.69 -0.89
CA VAL A 88 -17.52 -17.00 0.18
C VAL A 88 -18.81 -17.63 -0.36
N ILE A 89 -18.85 -18.01 -1.64
CA ILE A 89 -19.99 -18.70 -2.28
C ILE A 89 -19.56 -20.07 -2.79
#